data_AF-R8HBY4-F1
#
_entry.id   AF-R8HBY4-F1
#
_cell.length_a   1.000
_cell.length_b   1.000
_cell.length_c   1.000
_cell.angle_alpha   90.00
_cell.angle_beta   90.00
_cell.angle_gamma   90.00
#
_symmetry.space_group_name_H-M   'P 1'
#
loop_
_entity.id
_entity.type
_entity.pdbx_description
1 polymer ?
#
loop_
_entity_poly.entity_id
_entity_poly.type
_entity_poly.pdbx_seq_one_letter_code
_entity_poly.pdbx_strand_id
1 'polypeptide(L)'
;MHTKRCSHKKCQCFIVPTYILENLAQNEIEAARISLAKSRQIRKRRSLKEYDINGVVALTDAGTGPKGESARHVYDCKGGRDLRVKEVRKEGDRSSGDNAVNHAYDYAGIVRDYYKNVFHRNSIDDNGLDLILNVHFGNNYQNAFWDGDEMVFGDGDGIIFTSFTNSLDVIGHELTHGITQFTNGLEYDGQSGALNEHISDVFGIAIKQSYLKQTANDADWLIGADIMGPTLKGQALRSMKAPGTAFDNKLMGKDMQPDHMENYYQGSQDNHGVHINSGIPNKVFYLVSMEIGTDKAALIWYNAMHNLFATTNFNQFAQIVTKAAQKLVDSGEVPQTAAKTVESAFKSVGLPS
;
A
#
# COMPACT_ATOMS: atom_id res chain seq x y z
N MET A 1 21.40 -16.96 -20.53
CA MET A 1 20.03 -16.56 -20.15
C MET A 1 19.69 -17.21 -18.82
N HIS A 2 19.86 -16.49 -17.70
CA HIS A 2 19.50 -16.99 -16.37
C HIS A 2 18.18 -16.33 -15.95
N THR A 3 17.09 -17.07 -16.11
CA THR A 3 15.81 -16.76 -15.46
C THR A 3 16.00 -16.98 -13.96
N LYS A 4 16.19 -15.89 -13.19
CA LYS A 4 16.08 -15.94 -11.73
C LYS A 4 14.65 -16.36 -11.40
N ARG A 5 14.46 -17.60 -10.92
CA ARG A 5 13.21 -18.00 -10.26
C ARG A 5 13.14 -17.23 -8.94
N CYS A 6 12.28 -16.22 -8.88
CA CYS A 6 11.91 -15.57 -7.65
C CYS A 6 11.02 -16.55 -6.86
N SER A 7 11.44 -17.01 -5.68
CA SER A 7 10.51 -17.68 -4.77
C SER A 7 9.59 -16.61 -4.21
N HIS A 8 8.41 -16.44 -4.81
CA HIS A 8 7.45 -15.42 -4.38
C HIS A 8 6.91 -15.78 -2.98
N LYS A 9 7.56 -15.27 -1.91
CA LYS A 9 6.89 -15.12 -0.61
C LYS A 9 5.71 -14.18 -0.86
N LYS A 10 4.49 -14.60 -0.54
CA LYS A 10 3.29 -13.80 -0.81
C LYS A 10 3.27 -12.63 0.16
N CYS A 11 3.00 -11.43 -0.36
CA CYS A 11 2.91 -10.25 0.50
C CYS A 11 1.78 -10.41 1.53
N GLN A 12 2.04 -10.07 2.79
CA GLN A 12 1.07 -10.16 3.89
C GLN A 12 0.81 -8.76 4.46
N CYS A 13 0.15 -7.89 3.70
CA CYS A 13 -0.20 -6.54 4.17
C CYS A 13 -1.66 -6.46 4.68
N PHE A 14 -1.91 -5.50 5.56
CA PHE A 14 -3.21 -5.00 5.98
C PHE A 14 -3.12 -3.50 6.24
N ILE A 15 -3.92 -2.66 5.57
CA ILE A 15 -3.83 -1.20 5.71
C ILE A 15 -3.93 -0.69 7.16
N VAL A 16 -4.82 -1.29 7.98
CA VAL A 16 -4.96 -0.92 9.40
C VAL A 16 -3.93 -1.73 10.22
N PRO A 17 -2.94 -1.05 10.84
CA PRO A 17 -1.92 -1.72 11.64
C PRO A 17 -2.51 -2.46 12.84
N THR A 18 -1.83 -3.53 13.25
CA THR A 18 -2.32 -4.40 14.32
C THR A 18 -2.52 -3.65 15.64
N TYR A 19 -1.62 -2.71 15.98
CA TYR A 19 -1.69 -1.95 17.24
C TYR A 19 -2.92 -1.02 17.32
N ILE A 20 -3.41 -0.50 16.19
CA ILE A 20 -4.65 0.31 16.15
C ILE A 20 -5.86 -0.58 16.47
N LEU A 21 -5.95 -1.76 15.83
CA LEU A 21 -7.02 -2.71 16.11
C LEU A 21 -6.97 -3.23 17.56
N GLU A 22 -5.79 -3.39 18.12
CA GLU A 22 -5.60 -3.76 19.53
C GLU A 22 -6.09 -2.67 20.48
N ASN A 23 -5.76 -1.40 20.23
CA ASN A 23 -6.26 -0.27 21.02
C ASN A 23 -7.79 -0.14 20.93
N LEU A 24 -8.36 -0.29 19.73
CA LEU A 24 -9.82 -0.28 19.55
C LEU A 24 -10.49 -1.44 20.29
N ALA A 25 -9.90 -2.64 20.25
CA ALA A 25 -10.43 -3.81 20.97
C ALA A 25 -10.36 -3.65 22.50
N GLN A 26 -9.33 -2.95 23.01
CA GLN A 26 -9.22 -2.59 24.43
C GLN A 26 -10.26 -1.54 24.85
N ASN A 27 -10.66 -0.65 23.93
CA ASN A 27 -11.76 0.29 24.11
C ASN A 27 -13.14 -0.30 23.76
N GLU A 28 -13.28 -1.63 23.90
CA GLU A 28 -14.55 -2.35 23.76
C GLU A 28 -15.22 -2.25 22.36
N ILE A 29 -14.45 -1.91 21.31
CA ILE A 29 -14.96 -1.95 19.94
C ILE A 29 -14.98 -3.40 19.43
N GLU A 30 -16.15 -4.03 19.44
CA GLU A 30 -16.32 -5.44 19.07
C GLU A 30 -15.91 -5.74 17.62
N ALA A 31 -16.21 -4.82 16.69
CA ALA A 31 -15.79 -4.94 15.29
C ALA A 31 -14.26 -5.05 15.14
N ALA A 32 -13.50 -4.32 15.97
CA ALA A 32 -12.04 -4.36 15.98
C ALA A 32 -11.52 -5.69 16.52
N ARG A 33 -12.12 -6.20 17.61
CA ARG A 33 -11.79 -7.51 18.20
C ARG A 33 -11.99 -8.64 17.20
N ILE A 34 -13.13 -8.63 16.51
CA ILE A 34 -13.46 -9.60 15.46
C ILE A 34 -12.46 -9.47 14.30
N SER A 35 -12.17 -8.24 13.86
CA SER A 35 -11.25 -7.98 12.76
C SER A 35 -9.82 -8.42 13.09
N LEU A 36 -9.34 -8.16 14.30
CA LEU A 36 -8.03 -8.60 14.78
C LEU A 36 -7.91 -10.13 14.78
N ALA A 37 -8.92 -10.83 15.31
CA ALA A 37 -8.95 -12.30 15.30
C ALA A 37 -8.95 -12.85 13.86
N LYS A 38 -9.74 -12.24 12.96
CA LYS A 38 -9.80 -12.59 11.54
C LYS A 38 -8.45 -12.35 10.85
N SER A 39 -7.82 -11.19 11.02
CA SER A 39 -6.52 -10.88 10.41
C SER A 39 -5.43 -11.84 10.88
N ARG A 40 -5.41 -12.22 12.17
CA ARG A 40 -4.48 -13.23 12.71
C ARG A 40 -4.70 -14.61 12.03
N GLN A 41 -5.94 -15.03 11.84
CA GLN A 41 -6.25 -16.29 11.14
C GLN A 41 -5.80 -16.25 9.67
N ILE A 42 -6.03 -15.13 8.98
CA ILE A 42 -5.63 -14.95 7.58
C ILE A 42 -4.10 -15.01 7.45
N ARG A 43 -3.35 -14.27 8.29
CA ARG A 43 -1.88 -14.32 8.31
C ARG A 43 -1.36 -15.74 8.55
N LYS A 44 -1.90 -16.44 9.55
CA LYS A 44 -1.52 -17.83 9.85
C LYS A 44 -1.81 -18.79 8.69
N ARG A 45 -2.97 -18.68 8.03
CA ARG A 45 -3.30 -19.52 6.88
C ARG A 45 -2.35 -19.27 5.71
N ARG A 46 -1.92 -18.02 5.51
CA ARG A 46 -0.98 -17.64 4.45
C ARG A 46 0.43 -18.14 4.73
N SER A 47 0.94 -17.97 5.95
CA SER A 47 2.28 -18.49 6.30
C SER A 47 2.37 -20.02 6.19
N LEU A 48 1.27 -20.75 6.46
CA LEU A 48 1.22 -22.20 6.26
C LEU A 48 1.20 -22.60 4.77
N LYS A 49 0.58 -21.82 3.89
CA LYS A 49 0.61 -22.06 2.44
C LYS A 49 2.00 -21.83 1.83
N GLU A 50 2.84 -20.98 2.44
CA GLU A 50 4.23 -20.78 2.00
C GLU A 50 5.15 -21.97 2.32
N TYR A 51 4.77 -22.85 3.27
CA TYR A 51 5.56 -24.01 3.67
C TYR A 51 5.29 -25.29 2.86
N ASP A 52 4.27 -25.33 2.01
CA ASP A 52 3.96 -26.50 1.17
C ASP A 52 4.81 -26.48 -0.12
N ILE A 53 6.09 -26.80 0.03
CA ILE A 53 7.13 -26.74 -1.01
C ILE A 53 7.01 -27.84 -2.08
N ASN A 54 5.97 -28.68 -2.04
CA ASN A 54 5.74 -29.74 -3.04
C ASN A 54 4.42 -29.60 -3.81
N GLY A 55 3.59 -28.61 -3.46
CA GLY A 55 2.42 -28.27 -4.25
C GLY A 55 2.79 -27.28 -5.33
N VAL A 56 2.89 -27.75 -6.58
CA VAL A 56 2.64 -26.89 -7.76
C VAL A 56 1.19 -26.42 -7.64
N VAL A 57 0.95 -25.41 -6.80
CA VAL A 57 -0.36 -24.78 -6.71
C VAL A 57 -0.47 -23.98 -7.98
N ALA A 58 -1.26 -24.56 -8.88
CA ALA A 58 -1.81 -23.92 -10.05
C ALA A 58 -2.03 -22.44 -9.77
N LEU A 59 -1.46 -21.60 -10.63
CA LEU A 59 -2.07 -20.34 -11.00
C LEU A 59 -3.51 -20.70 -11.36
N THR A 60 -4.41 -20.64 -10.38
CA THR A 60 -5.83 -20.90 -10.59
C THR A 60 -6.28 -19.81 -11.52
N ASP A 61 -6.57 -20.19 -12.76
CA ASP A 61 -7.21 -19.39 -13.81
C ASP A 61 -7.61 -17.98 -13.33
N ALA A 62 -6.63 -17.07 -13.29
CA ALA A 62 -6.91 -15.67 -13.52
C ALA A 62 -7.57 -15.64 -14.90
N GLY A 63 -8.74 -15.01 -14.98
CA GLY A 63 -9.75 -15.28 -16.00
C GLY A 63 -9.21 -15.52 -17.39
N THR A 64 -9.88 -16.41 -18.13
CA THR A 64 -9.71 -16.61 -19.58
C THR A 64 -10.19 -15.40 -20.40
N GLY A 65 -10.03 -14.19 -19.87
CA GLY A 65 -10.10 -12.94 -20.63
C GLY A 65 -8.93 -12.87 -21.61
N PRO A 66 -9.05 -12.07 -22.68
CA PRO A 66 -7.95 -11.90 -23.64
C PRO A 66 -6.67 -11.51 -22.89
N LYS A 67 -5.65 -12.38 -22.96
CA LYS A 67 -4.33 -12.14 -22.37
C LYS A 67 -3.84 -10.75 -22.80
N GLY A 68 -3.65 -9.86 -21.83
CA GLY A 68 -2.92 -8.61 -22.00
C GLY A 68 -3.65 -7.30 -21.73
N GLU A 69 -4.95 -7.29 -21.39
CA GLU A 69 -5.69 -6.04 -21.15
C GLU A 69 -5.94 -5.69 -19.68
N SER A 70 -5.62 -6.58 -18.72
CA SER A 70 -5.83 -6.34 -17.27
C SER A 70 -7.27 -5.96 -16.95
N ALA A 71 -8.19 -6.91 -17.13
CA ALA A 71 -9.60 -6.72 -16.87
C ALA A 71 -9.86 -6.60 -15.36
N ARG A 72 -10.86 -5.80 -14.99
CA ARG A 72 -11.34 -5.71 -13.60
C ARG A 72 -12.51 -6.65 -13.37
N HIS A 73 -12.48 -7.35 -12.23
CA HIS A 73 -13.55 -8.22 -11.76
C HIS A 73 -13.86 -7.91 -10.29
N VAL A 74 -15.09 -7.46 -10.01
CA VAL A 74 -15.57 -7.20 -8.66
C VAL A 74 -16.50 -8.32 -8.21
N TYR A 75 -16.17 -8.90 -7.07
CA TYR A 75 -16.96 -9.93 -6.40
C TYR A 75 -17.50 -9.41 -5.06
N ASP A 76 -18.73 -9.82 -4.74
CA ASP A 76 -19.39 -9.58 -3.46
C ASP A 76 -19.26 -10.83 -2.58
N CYS A 77 -18.59 -10.70 -1.43
CA CYS A 77 -18.41 -11.76 -0.43
C CYS A 77 -19.68 -12.03 0.40
N LYS A 78 -20.71 -11.18 0.26
CA LYS A 78 -22.01 -11.25 0.95
C LYS A 78 -21.89 -11.25 2.48
N GLY A 79 -20.93 -10.51 3.02
CA GLY A 79 -20.61 -10.50 4.47
C GLY A 79 -19.93 -11.78 4.97
N GLY A 80 -19.66 -12.75 4.07
CA GLY A 80 -18.93 -13.98 4.32
C GLY A 80 -17.42 -13.80 4.26
N ARG A 81 -16.68 -14.91 4.38
CA ARG A 81 -15.20 -14.94 4.32
C ARG A 81 -14.65 -15.68 3.11
N ASP A 82 -15.54 -16.23 2.30
CA ASP A 82 -15.18 -16.85 1.04
C ASP A 82 -14.98 -15.73 0.02
N LEU A 83 -13.91 -15.83 -0.76
CA LEU A 83 -13.59 -14.90 -1.84
C LEU A 83 -14.26 -15.36 -3.13
N ARG A 84 -14.41 -14.45 -4.09
CA ARG A 84 -15.03 -14.69 -5.40
C ARG A 84 -16.42 -15.33 -5.35
N VAL A 85 -17.24 -14.99 -4.35
CA VAL A 85 -18.56 -15.62 -4.12
C VAL A 85 -19.57 -15.29 -5.22
N LYS A 86 -19.71 -14.02 -5.57
CA LYS A 86 -20.62 -13.58 -6.65
C LYS A 86 -19.98 -12.44 -7.41
N GLU A 87 -19.68 -12.64 -8.69
CA GLU A 87 -19.27 -11.54 -9.57
C GLU A 87 -20.45 -10.57 -9.75
N VAL A 88 -20.21 -9.30 -9.45
CA VAL A 88 -21.23 -8.24 -9.44
C VAL A 88 -20.94 -7.10 -10.40
N ARG A 89 -19.69 -6.97 -10.88
CA ARG A 89 -19.30 -6.03 -11.94
C ARG A 89 -18.00 -6.51 -12.59
N LYS A 90 -17.90 -6.44 -13.92
CA LYS A 90 -16.66 -6.73 -14.66
C LYS A 90 -16.32 -5.64 -15.68
N GLU A 91 -15.17 -5.78 -16.33
CA GLU A 91 -14.70 -4.84 -17.35
C GLU A 91 -15.80 -4.50 -18.38
N GLY A 92 -16.06 -3.21 -18.62
CA GLY A 92 -17.08 -2.74 -19.55
C GLY A 92 -18.52 -2.72 -19.03
N ASP A 93 -18.81 -3.28 -17.85
CA ASP A 93 -20.14 -3.23 -17.27
C ASP A 93 -20.52 -1.81 -16.80
N ARG A 94 -21.84 -1.54 -16.80
CA ARG A 94 -22.41 -0.34 -16.20
C ARG A 94 -22.19 -0.31 -14.67
N SER A 95 -22.31 0.86 -14.08
CA SER A 95 -22.26 1.04 -12.62
C SER A 95 -23.33 0.20 -11.91
N SER A 96 -22.97 -0.34 -10.75
CA SER A 96 -23.87 -1.02 -9.82
C SER A 96 -24.69 0.00 -9.02
N GLY A 97 -25.78 -0.44 -8.39
CA GLY A 97 -26.46 0.33 -7.33
C GLY A 97 -25.70 0.34 -6.00
N ASP A 98 -24.64 -0.44 -5.89
CA ASP A 98 -23.78 -0.54 -4.72
C ASP A 98 -22.53 0.35 -4.87
N ASN A 99 -22.35 1.29 -3.93
CA ASN A 99 -21.22 2.22 -3.95
C ASN A 99 -19.88 1.53 -3.70
N ALA A 100 -19.81 0.50 -2.85
CA ALA A 100 -18.55 -0.20 -2.58
C ALA A 100 -18.06 -0.92 -3.83
N VAL A 101 -18.98 -1.55 -4.57
CA VAL A 101 -18.70 -2.16 -5.88
C VAL A 101 -18.17 -1.12 -6.87
N ASN A 102 -18.79 0.06 -6.91
CA ASN A 102 -18.37 1.12 -7.83
C ASN A 102 -17.00 1.69 -7.48
N HIS A 103 -16.78 2.06 -6.22
CA HIS A 103 -15.51 2.60 -5.78
C HIS A 103 -14.37 1.59 -5.98
N ALA A 104 -14.55 0.32 -5.63
CA ALA A 104 -13.55 -0.71 -5.88
C ALA A 104 -13.19 -0.79 -7.37
N TYR A 105 -14.19 -0.87 -8.25
CA TYR A 105 -13.98 -0.95 -9.70
C TYR A 105 -13.29 0.29 -10.28
N ASP A 106 -13.77 1.48 -9.92
CA ASP A 106 -13.34 2.74 -10.51
C ASP A 106 -11.92 3.10 -10.02
N TYR A 107 -11.66 3.00 -8.71
CA TYR A 107 -10.36 3.33 -8.11
C TYR A 107 -9.26 2.32 -8.47
N ALA A 108 -9.58 1.02 -8.54
CA ALA A 108 -8.61 0.05 -9.04
C ALA A 108 -8.22 0.32 -10.51
N GLY A 109 -9.18 0.77 -11.33
CA GLY A 109 -8.92 1.22 -12.70
C GLY A 109 -7.98 2.43 -12.74
N ILE A 110 -8.22 3.43 -11.89
CA ILE A 110 -7.34 4.61 -11.78
C ILE A 110 -5.91 4.20 -11.40
N VAL A 111 -5.74 3.28 -10.45
CA VAL A 111 -4.41 2.78 -10.05
C VAL A 111 -3.71 2.09 -11.23
N ARG A 112 -4.40 1.15 -11.90
CA ARG A 112 -3.88 0.46 -13.09
C ARG A 112 -3.45 1.44 -14.17
N ASP A 113 -4.31 2.41 -14.46
CA ASP A 113 -4.11 3.36 -15.55
C ASP A 113 -3.00 4.35 -15.21
N TYR A 114 -2.82 4.73 -13.93
CA TYR A 114 -1.68 5.53 -13.49
C TYR A 114 -0.35 4.81 -13.77
N TYR A 115 -0.20 3.55 -13.34
CA TYR A 115 1.02 2.78 -13.61
C TYR A 115 1.27 2.58 -15.12
N LYS A 116 0.22 2.34 -15.89
CA LYS A 116 0.32 2.21 -17.35
C LYS A 116 0.73 3.51 -18.04
N ASN A 117 0.12 4.62 -17.68
CA ASN A 117 0.31 5.89 -18.39
C ASN A 117 1.58 6.62 -17.94
N VAL A 118 1.93 6.53 -16.66
CA VAL A 118 3.08 7.24 -16.07
C VAL A 118 4.35 6.42 -16.18
N PHE A 119 4.28 5.10 -15.98
CA PHE A 119 5.46 4.22 -15.91
C PHE A 119 5.51 3.16 -17.00
N HIS A 120 4.56 3.15 -17.93
CA HIS A 120 4.46 2.16 -19.00
C HIS A 120 4.40 0.71 -18.48
N ARG A 121 3.92 0.52 -17.25
CA ARG A 121 3.78 -0.79 -16.61
C ARG A 121 2.44 -1.42 -16.96
N ASN A 122 2.44 -2.65 -17.44
CA ASN A 122 1.19 -3.35 -17.75
C ASN A 122 0.64 -4.10 -16.53
N SER A 123 -0.17 -3.41 -15.71
CA SER A 123 -0.79 -3.95 -14.48
C SER A 123 0.22 -4.31 -13.36
N ILE A 124 -0.25 -5.06 -12.37
CA ILE A 124 0.45 -5.40 -11.12
C ILE A 124 1.70 -6.24 -11.38
N ASP A 125 1.70 -7.13 -12.37
CA ASP A 125 2.80 -8.05 -12.70
C ASP A 125 3.62 -7.64 -13.94
N ASP A 126 3.32 -6.47 -14.50
CA ASP A 126 3.87 -5.98 -15.78
C ASP A 126 3.54 -6.86 -17.00
N ASN A 127 2.57 -7.77 -16.89
CA ASN A 127 2.12 -8.67 -17.95
C ASN A 127 0.60 -8.69 -18.13
N GLY A 128 -0.09 -7.70 -17.58
CA GLY A 128 -1.53 -7.51 -17.76
C GLY A 128 -2.39 -8.37 -16.83
N LEU A 129 -1.91 -8.68 -15.62
CA LEU A 129 -2.71 -9.37 -14.59
C LEU A 129 -4.07 -8.70 -14.39
N ASP A 130 -5.13 -9.51 -14.37
CA ASP A 130 -6.48 -9.05 -14.06
C ASP A 130 -6.58 -8.59 -12.60
N LEU A 131 -7.40 -7.57 -12.36
CA LEU A 131 -7.64 -7.04 -11.03
C LEU A 131 -8.88 -7.69 -10.43
N ILE A 132 -8.65 -8.61 -9.49
CA ILE A 132 -9.71 -9.27 -8.73
C ILE A 132 -9.95 -8.52 -7.43
N LEU A 133 -11.19 -8.06 -7.23
CA LEU A 133 -11.58 -7.15 -6.17
C LEU A 133 -12.74 -7.76 -5.38
N ASN A 134 -12.56 -8.01 -4.09
CA ASN A 134 -13.56 -8.64 -3.23
C ASN A 134 -14.12 -7.63 -2.22
N VAL A 135 -15.37 -7.22 -2.40
CA VAL A 135 -16.08 -6.29 -1.49
C VAL A 135 -16.96 -7.03 -0.49
N HIS A 136 -17.44 -6.31 0.53
CA HIS A 136 -18.29 -6.83 1.61
C HIS A 136 -17.69 -8.03 2.35
N PHE A 137 -16.36 -8.03 2.51
CA PHE A 137 -15.66 -9.12 3.17
C PHE A 137 -15.89 -9.09 4.68
N GLY A 138 -16.57 -10.13 5.17
CA GLY A 138 -16.91 -10.27 6.58
C GLY A 138 -17.92 -9.22 7.07
N ASN A 139 -18.54 -9.50 8.21
CA ASN A 139 -19.37 -8.50 8.88
C ASN A 139 -18.50 -7.47 9.62
N ASN A 140 -18.75 -6.17 9.37
CA ASN A 140 -18.07 -5.00 9.93
C ASN A 140 -16.55 -5.12 10.00
N TYR A 141 -15.94 -5.68 8.96
CA TYR A 141 -14.50 -5.91 8.96
C TYR A 141 -13.75 -4.58 8.82
N GLN A 142 -12.85 -4.29 9.76
CA GLN A 142 -12.11 -3.04 9.87
C GLN A 142 -10.72 -3.14 9.24
N ASN A 143 -10.66 -3.64 8.00
CA ASN A 143 -9.41 -3.67 7.24
C ASN A 143 -9.65 -3.85 5.73
N ALA A 144 -8.60 -3.59 4.97
CA ALA A 144 -8.43 -4.01 3.58
C ALA A 144 -7.03 -4.61 3.41
N PHE A 145 -6.84 -5.43 2.38
CA PHE A 145 -5.53 -6.02 2.09
C PHE A 145 -5.42 -6.55 0.67
N TRP A 146 -4.19 -6.53 0.15
CA TRP A 146 -3.72 -7.44 -0.90
C TRP A 146 -3.35 -8.81 -0.31
N ASP A 147 -3.87 -9.90 -0.88
CA ASP A 147 -3.64 -11.25 -0.36
C ASP A 147 -2.49 -12.03 -0.99
N GLY A 148 -1.81 -11.42 -1.96
CA GLY A 148 -0.82 -12.05 -2.83
C GLY A 148 -1.32 -12.30 -4.26
N ASP A 149 -2.64 -12.25 -4.48
CA ASP A 149 -3.31 -12.47 -5.76
C ASP A 149 -4.52 -11.55 -6.00
N GLU A 150 -5.24 -11.18 -4.94
CA GLU A 150 -6.50 -10.43 -5.01
C GLU A 150 -6.60 -9.36 -3.93
N MET A 151 -7.42 -8.35 -4.21
CA MET A 151 -7.81 -7.31 -3.25
C MET A 151 -9.03 -7.74 -2.44
N VAL A 152 -9.03 -7.39 -1.15
CA VAL A 152 -10.15 -7.66 -0.24
C VAL A 152 -10.46 -6.42 0.60
N PHE A 153 -11.74 -6.05 0.67
CA PHE A 153 -12.23 -4.86 1.35
C PHE A 153 -13.30 -5.19 2.39
N GLY A 154 -13.07 -4.75 3.62
CA GLY A 154 -14.11 -4.67 4.64
C GLY A 154 -14.94 -3.40 4.51
N ASP A 155 -16.16 -3.44 5.07
CA ASP A 155 -17.08 -2.31 5.06
C ASP A 155 -16.88 -1.35 6.25
N GLY A 156 -16.01 -1.70 7.21
CA GLY A 156 -15.96 -1.01 8.50
C GLY A 156 -17.26 -1.18 9.28
N ASP A 157 -17.38 -0.49 10.42
CA ASP A 157 -18.59 -0.51 11.27
C ASP A 157 -19.49 0.71 11.06
N GLY A 158 -19.10 1.61 10.14
CA GLY A 158 -19.79 2.87 9.86
C GLY A 158 -19.62 3.95 10.96
N ILE A 159 -18.89 3.64 12.04
CA ILE A 159 -18.72 4.52 13.20
C ILE A 159 -17.25 4.92 13.36
N ILE A 160 -16.38 3.92 13.50
CA ILE A 160 -14.93 4.08 13.61
C ILE A 160 -14.32 4.12 12.22
N PHE A 161 -14.68 3.15 11.38
CA PHE A 161 -14.26 3.10 9.97
C PHE A 161 -15.48 3.00 9.08
N THR A 162 -15.46 3.70 7.95
CA THR A 162 -16.38 3.46 6.84
C THR A 162 -15.81 2.43 5.87
N SER A 163 -16.50 2.20 4.75
CA SER A 163 -16.05 1.20 3.76
C SER A 163 -14.65 1.53 3.26
N PHE A 164 -13.79 0.51 3.26
CA PHE A 164 -12.40 0.66 2.84
C PHE A 164 -12.25 0.91 1.34
N THR A 165 -13.31 0.69 0.55
CA THR A 165 -13.33 1.07 -0.86
C THR A 165 -13.40 2.57 -1.07
N ASN A 166 -13.75 3.37 -0.05
CA ASN A 166 -13.93 4.82 -0.18
C ASN A 166 -12.63 5.60 -0.41
N SER A 167 -11.46 4.98 -0.22
CA SER A 167 -10.17 5.66 -0.14
C SER A 167 -9.26 5.21 -1.29
N LEU A 168 -9.04 6.11 -2.26
CA LEU A 168 -8.21 5.83 -3.44
C LEU A 168 -6.74 5.55 -3.07
N ASP A 169 -6.20 6.27 -2.09
CA ASP A 169 -4.86 6.06 -1.56
C ASP A 169 -4.72 4.69 -0.87
N VAL A 170 -5.74 4.19 -0.17
CA VAL A 170 -5.75 2.83 0.42
C VAL A 170 -5.77 1.78 -0.68
N ILE A 171 -6.62 1.93 -1.71
CA ILE A 171 -6.62 1.00 -2.85
C ILE A 171 -5.30 1.04 -3.61
N GLY A 172 -4.73 2.23 -3.82
CA GLY A 172 -3.41 2.42 -4.43
C GLY A 172 -2.30 1.78 -3.60
N HIS A 173 -2.32 1.96 -2.28
CA HIS A 173 -1.38 1.32 -1.34
C HIS A 173 -1.43 -0.20 -1.45
N GLU A 174 -2.61 -0.79 -1.38
CA GLU A 174 -2.75 -2.25 -1.40
C GLU A 174 -2.35 -2.87 -2.75
N LEU A 175 -2.75 -2.26 -3.87
CA LEU A 175 -2.30 -2.73 -5.18
C LEU A 175 -0.79 -2.55 -5.39
N THR A 176 -0.19 -1.54 -4.76
CA THR A 176 1.26 -1.31 -4.79
C THR A 176 2.03 -2.41 -4.06
N HIS A 177 1.46 -3.06 -3.05
CA HIS A 177 2.08 -4.28 -2.48
C HIS A 177 2.23 -5.39 -3.52
N GLY A 178 1.24 -5.55 -4.40
CA GLY A 178 1.35 -6.46 -5.55
C GLY A 178 2.50 -6.06 -6.47
N ILE A 179 2.64 -4.78 -6.79
CA ILE A 179 3.73 -4.28 -7.66
C ILE A 179 5.09 -4.53 -7.01
N THR A 180 5.23 -4.28 -5.71
CA THR A 180 6.43 -4.61 -4.93
C THR A 180 6.73 -6.11 -4.99
N GLN A 181 5.72 -6.96 -4.79
CA GLN A 181 5.83 -8.43 -4.90
C GLN A 181 6.37 -8.89 -6.26
N PHE A 182 5.88 -8.31 -7.36
CA PHE A 182 6.29 -8.68 -8.72
C PHE A 182 7.53 -7.94 -9.23
N THR A 183 8.11 -7.04 -8.44
CA THR A 183 9.29 -6.25 -8.84
C THR A 183 10.54 -6.59 -8.04
N ASN A 184 10.50 -6.44 -6.71
CA ASN A 184 11.68 -6.60 -5.84
C ASN A 184 11.47 -7.57 -4.67
N GLY A 185 10.22 -7.86 -4.31
CA GLY A 185 9.87 -8.81 -3.27
C GLY A 185 10.42 -8.44 -1.89
N LEU A 186 10.40 -7.16 -1.50
CA LEU A 186 10.78 -6.70 -0.16
C LEU A 186 10.13 -7.56 0.93
N GLU A 187 10.95 -8.16 1.80
CA GLU A 187 10.49 -8.99 2.90
C GLU A 187 9.72 -8.13 3.89
N TYR A 188 8.57 -8.63 4.36
CA TYR A 188 7.65 -7.91 5.23
C TYR A 188 8.06 -8.01 6.71
N ASP A 189 9.28 -7.56 7.01
CA ASP A 189 9.90 -7.58 8.33
C ASP A 189 10.94 -6.45 8.48
N GLY A 190 10.99 -5.82 9.65
CA GLY A 190 11.97 -4.78 9.98
C GLY A 190 12.04 -3.65 8.93
N GLN A 191 13.27 -3.28 8.54
CA GLN A 191 13.48 -2.16 7.59
C GLN A 191 12.99 -2.49 6.18
N SER A 192 13.14 -3.72 5.68
CA SER A 192 12.63 -4.07 4.35
C SER A 192 11.10 -4.04 4.33
N GLY A 193 10.46 -4.44 5.43
CA GLY A 193 9.01 -4.37 5.56
C GLY A 193 8.53 -2.93 5.68
N ALA A 194 9.25 -2.09 6.42
CA ALA A 194 8.98 -0.65 6.47
C ALA A 194 9.17 0.04 5.11
N LEU A 195 10.11 -0.42 4.28
CA LEU A 195 10.24 0.03 2.89
C LEU A 195 9.09 -0.47 2.01
N ASN A 196 8.59 -1.68 2.26
CA ASN A 196 7.42 -2.23 1.55
C ASN A 196 6.19 -1.35 1.81
N GLU A 197 5.90 -1.05 3.08
CA GLU A 197 4.85 -0.11 3.50
C GLU A 197 5.05 1.31 2.93
N HIS A 198 6.28 1.81 3.02
CA HIS A 198 6.64 3.13 2.49
C HIS A 198 6.36 3.26 0.99
N ILE A 199 6.77 2.28 0.19
CA ILE A 199 6.55 2.30 -1.27
C ILE A 199 5.06 2.30 -1.57
N SER A 200 4.27 1.53 -0.82
CA SER A 200 2.81 1.53 -0.93
C SER A 200 2.18 2.88 -0.57
N ASP A 201 2.62 3.54 0.50
CA ASP A 201 2.18 4.91 0.84
C ASP A 201 2.56 5.93 -0.24
N VAL A 202 3.79 5.86 -0.78
CA VAL A 202 4.30 6.74 -1.85
C VAL A 202 3.41 6.70 -3.08
N PHE A 203 3.10 5.51 -3.58
CA PHE A 203 2.29 5.41 -4.79
C PHE A 203 0.80 5.60 -4.50
N GLY A 204 0.30 5.21 -3.32
CA GLY A 204 -1.05 5.55 -2.87
C GLY A 204 -1.29 7.06 -2.89
N ILE A 205 -0.40 7.84 -2.29
CA ILE A 205 -0.55 9.31 -2.26
C ILE A 205 -0.30 9.94 -3.63
N ALA A 206 0.67 9.48 -4.41
CA ALA A 206 0.95 10.02 -5.74
C ALA A 206 -0.23 9.81 -6.70
N ILE A 207 -0.87 8.63 -6.65
CA ILE A 207 -2.08 8.33 -7.44
C ILE A 207 -3.24 9.22 -7.01
N LYS A 208 -3.47 9.37 -5.71
CA LYS A 208 -4.52 10.28 -5.18
C LYS A 208 -4.29 11.71 -5.66
N GLN A 209 -3.07 12.23 -5.55
CA GLN A 209 -2.72 13.58 -6.00
C GLN A 209 -2.92 13.74 -7.51
N SER A 210 -2.47 12.77 -8.31
CA SER A 210 -2.64 12.79 -9.77
C SER A 210 -4.12 12.80 -10.17
N TYR A 211 -4.94 11.94 -9.55
CA TYR A 211 -6.38 11.87 -9.79
C TYR A 211 -7.11 13.16 -9.42
N LEU A 212 -6.77 13.75 -8.27
CA LEU A 212 -7.35 15.01 -7.79
C LEU A 212 -6.72 16.25 -8.43
N LYS A 213 -5.71 16.08 -9.30
CA LYS A 213 -4.93 17.16 -9.94
C LYS A 213 -4.31 18.13 -8.93
N GLN A 214 -3.81 17.59 -7.82
CA GLN A 214 -3.17 18.34 -6.75
C GLN A 214 -1.67 18.48 -7.00
N THR A 215 -1.10 19.63 -6.65
CA THR A 215 0.35 19.74 -6.50
C THR A 215 0.79 19.20 -5.13
N ALA A 216 2.10 19.04 -4.93
CA ALA A 216 2.65 18.68 -3.63
C ALA A 216 2.23 19.65 -2.50
N ASN A 217 2.01 20.93 -2.82
CA ASN A 217 1.61 21.95 -1.85
C ASN A 217 0.12 21.87 -1.48
N ASP A 218 -0.73 21.38 -2.38
CA ASP A 218 -2.19 21.32 -2.18
C ASP A 218 -2.63 20.02 -1.50
N ALA A 219 -1.78 18.99 -1.55
CA ALA A 219 -2.09 17.66 -1.04
C ALA A 219 -2.11 17.60 0.50
N ASP A 220 -2.98 16.75 1.04
CA ASP A 220 -3.10 16.52 2.49
C ASP A 220 -1.91 15.75 3.08
N TRP A 221 -1.26 14.90 2.27
CA TRP A 221 -0.21 13.96 2.67
C TRP A 221 -0.65 12.96 3.76
N LEU A 222 -1.95 12.66 3.81
CA LEU A 222 -2.56 11.73 4.75
C LEU A 222 -2.88 10.41 4.05
N ILE A 223 -2.63 9.30 4.75
CA ILE A 223 -3.01 7.96 4.28
C ILE A 223 -4.23 7.48 5.04
N GLY A 224 -5.28 7.11 4.31
CA GLY A 224 -6.50 6.53 4.88
C GLY A 224 -7.33 7.54 5.67
N ALA A 225 -7.35 8.81 5.27
CA ALA A 225 -8.26 9.79 5.84
C ALA A 225 -9.73 9.51 5.44
N ASP A 226 -9.94 9.00 4.22
CA ASP A 226 -11.28 8.83 3.64
C ASP A 226 -12.00 7.55 4.14
N ILE A 227 -11.29 6.67 4.85
CA ILE A 227 -11.90 5.53 5.56
C ILE A 227 -12.34 5.88 6.99
N MET A 228 -12.00 7.06 7.51
CA MET A 228 -12.36 7.42 8.88
C MET A 228 -13.86 7.66 9.02
N GLY A 229 -14.45 6.97 10.00
CA GLY A 229 -15.86 7.14 10.36
C GLY A 229 -16.12 8.46 11.09
N PRO A 230 -17.41 8.80 11.32
CA PRO A 230 -17.81 10.06 11.94
C PRO A 230 -17.11 10.37 13.27
N THR A 231 -16.79 9.35 14.07
CA THR A 231 -16.13 9.49 15.38
C THR A 231 -14.65 9.89 15.26
N LEU A 232 -14.03 9.63 14.10
CA LEU A 232 -12.61 9.90 13.83
C LEU A 232 -12.42 10.95 12.74
N LYS A 233 -13.44 11.77 12.48
CA LYS A 233 -13.42 12.78 11.41
C LYS A 233 -12.20 13.70 11.53
N GLY A 234 -11.46 13.85 10.44
CA GLY A 234 -10.26 14.69 10.35
C GLY A 234 -8.97 13.99 10.80
N GLN A 235 -9.03 12.72 11.20
CA GLN A 235 -7.85 11.90 11.47
C GLN A 235 -7.49 11.06 10.23
N ALA A 236 -6.33 10.42 10.29
CA ALA A 236 -5.84 9.50 9.26
C ALA A 236 -5.08 8.34 9.91
N LEU A 237 -4.74 7.30 9.14
CA LEU A 237 -3.90 6.22 9.65
C LEU A 237 -2.45 6.66 9.78
N ARG A 238 -1.96 7.47 8.83
CA ARG A 238 -0.58 7.96 8.78
C ARG A 238 -0.51 9.35 8.15
N SER A 239 0.57 10.06 8.44
CA SER A 239 0.90 11.36 7.88
C SER A 239 2.30 11.29 7.29
N MET A 240 2.43 11.38 5.96
CA MET A 240 3.74 11.39 5.31
C MET A 240 4.46 12.73 5.54
N LYS A 241 3.70 13.81 5.73
CA LYS A 241 4.23 15.15 6.01
C LYS A 241 4.80 15.26 7.43
N ALA A 242 4.13 14.66 8.40
CA ALA A 242 4.52 14.70 9.81
C ALA A 242 4.17 13.35 10.46
N PRO A 243 5.03 12.32 10.28
CA PRO A 243 4.83 11.02 10.94
C PRO A 243 4.71 11.20 12.45
N GLY A 244 3.80 10.45 13.09
CA GLY A 244 3.54 10.55 14.52
C GLY A 244 2.44 11.55 14.90
N THR A 245 1.81 12.20 13.92
CA THR A 245 0.76 13.22 14.15
C THR A 245 -0.59 12.90 13.51
N ALA A 246 -0.77 11.73 12.90
CA ALA A 246 -2.01 11.42 12.16
C ALA A 246 -3.22 11.24 13.10
N PHE A 247 -2.97 10.79 14.33
CA PHE A 247 -3.97 10.62 15.38
C PHE A 247 -3.35 10.66 16.78
N ASP A 248 -4.11 11.20 17.73
CA ASP A 248 -3.84 11.10 19.18
C ASP A 248 -5.19 11.16 19.90
N ASN A 249 -5.79 10.00 20.15
CA ASN A 249 -7.11 9.89 20.73
C ASN A 249 -7.29 8.59 21.52
N LYS A 250 -8.34 8.54 22.36
CA LYS A 250 -8.58 7.39 23.25
C LYS A 250 -8.86 6.07 22.51
N LEU A 251 -9.42 6.12 21.31
CA LEU A 251 -9.87 4.94 20.56
C LEU A 251 -8.73 4.28 19.81
N MET A 252 -7.98 5.04 19.00
CA MET A 252 -6.86 4.53 18.20
C MET A 252 -5.54 4.51 18.97
N GLY A 253 -5.45 5.25 20.08
CA GLY A 253 -4.19 5.54 20.77
C GLY A 253 -3.48 6.73 20.14
N LYS A 254 -2.14 6.68 20.14
CA LYS A 254 -1.27 7.69 19.54
C LYS A 254 -0.55 7.12 18.32
N ASP A 255 -0.41 7.93 17.28
CA ASP A 255 0.45 7.61 16.13
C ASP A 255 1.90 7.41 16.60
N MET A 256 2.44 6.22 16.34
CA MET A 256 3.75 5.76 16.82
C MET A 256 4.88 6.01 15.81
N GLN A 257 4.57 6.51 14.61
CA GLN A 257 5.57 6.61 13.55
C GLN A 257 6.68 7.63 13.90
N PRO A 258 7.96 7.23 13.93
CA PRO A 258 9.06 8.19 13.95
C PRO A 258 9.22 8.87 12.57
N ASP A 259 9.67 10.11 12.60
CA ASP A 259 10.10 10.87 11.42
C ASP A 259 11.63 10.94 11.25
N HIS A 260 12.38 10.37 12.21
CA HIS A 260 13.85 10.39 12.25
C HIS A 260 14.43 9.08 12.80
N MET A 261 15.60 8.67 12.30
CA MET A 261 16.30 7.43 12.70
C MET A 261 16.67 7.35 14.19
N GLU A 262 16.84 8.48 14.86
CA GLU A 262 17.10 8.53 16.32
C GLU A 262 15.95 7.91 17.12
N ASN A 263 14.73 7.97 16.60
CA ASN A 263 13.52 7.46 17.23
C ASN A 263 13.06 6.12 16.61
N TYR A 264 13.95 5.43 15.88
CA TYR A 264 13.64 4.16 15.24
C TYR A 264 13.09 3.14 16.25
N TYR A 265 11.95 2.54 15.94
CA TYR A 265 11.32 1.52 16.78
C TYR A 265 12.06 0.19 16.67
N GLN A 266 12.58 -0.30 17.80
CA GLN A 266 13.39 -1.54 17.89
C GLN A 266 12.62 -2.74 18.46
N GLY A 267 11.32 -2.62 18.71
CA GLY A 267 10.52 -3.71 19.29
C GLY A 267 10.16 -4.79 18.25
N SER A 268 9.51 -5.85 18.71
CA SER A 268 9.12 -7.00 17.88
C SER A 268 7.66 -6.95 17.39
N GLN A 269 6.87 -5.97 17.85
CA GLN A 269 5.50 -5.83 17.37
C GLN A 269 5.48 -5.41 15.91
N ASP A 270 4.35 -5.67 15.24
CA ASP A 270 4.13 -5.20 13.88
C ASP A 270 5.25 -5.61 12.91
N ASN A 271 5.69 -6.87 12.97
CA ASN A 271 6.78 -7.40 12.14
C ASN A 271 8.08 -6.59 12.28
N HIS A 272 8.47 -6.27 13.52
CA HIS A 272 9.59 -5.37 13.83
C HIS A 272 9.37 -3.93 13.33
N GLY A 273 8.12 -3.46 13.42
CA GLY A 273 7.72 -2.07 13.18
C GLY A 273 7.62 -1.67 11.72
N VAL A 274 7.01 -2.50 10.85
CA VAL A 274 6.89 -2.19 9.41
C VAL A 274 6.00 -0.97 9.16
N HIS A 275 4.83 -0.86 9.79
CA HIS A 275 3.97 0.32 9.66
C HIS A 275 4.48 1.50 10.51
N ILE A 276 5.24 1.21 11.56
CA ILE A 276 5.78 2.22 12.47
C ILE A 276 6.94 2.95 11.79
N ASN A 277 7.99 2.23 11.42
CA ASN A 277 9.23 2.80 10.89
C ASN A 277 9.12 3.30 9.44
N SER A 278 8.01 3.03 8.73
CA SER A 278 7.76 3.58 7.38
C SER A 278 7.61 5.10 7.37
N GLY A 279 7.32 5.73 8.52
CA GLY A 279 7.30 7.19 8.69
C GLY A 279 8.60 7.88 8.27
N ILE A 280 9.75 7.27 8.57
CA ILE A 280 11.08 7.83 8.28
C ILE A 280 11.27 8.05 6.78
N PRO A 281 11.17 7.02 5.90
CA PRO A 281 11.26 7.23 4.46
C PRO A 281 10.02 7.95 3.88
N ASN A 282 8.83 7.86 4.49
CA ASN A 282 7.66 8.65 4.07
C ASN A 282 7.95 10.17 4.14
N LYS A 283 8.60 10.61 5.22
CA LYS A 283 9.03 11.99 5.40
C LYS A 283 10.02 12.43 4.32
N VAL A 284 10.94 11.56 3.93
CA VAL A 284 11.87 11.82 2.83
C VAL A 284 11.13 12.07 1.52
N PHE A 285 10.18 11.20 1.15
CA PHE A 285 9.41 11.37 -0.07
C PHE A 285 8.60 12.66 -0.08
N TYR A 286 7.98 13.03 1.05
CA TYR A 286 7.32 14.32 1.22
C TYR A 286 8.29 15.47 0.94
N LEU A 287 9.45 15.51 1.61
CA LEU A 287 10.42 16.59 1.46
C LEU A 287 10.93 16.72 0.03
N VAL A 288 11.20 15.61 -0.65
CA VAL A 288 11.61 15.64 -2.06
C VAL A 288 10.48 16.16 -2.95
N SER A 289 9.25 15.68 -2.73
CA SER A 289 8.09 16.09 -3.53
C SER A 289 7.78 17.58 -3.38
N MET A 290 8.00 18.17 -2.21
CA MET A 290 7.82 19.61 -1.98
C MET A 290 8.78 20.47 -2.83
N GLU A 291 9.96 19.95 -3.14
CA GLU A 291 11.00 20.68 -3.87
C GLU A 291 10.92 20.47 -5.39
N ILE A 292 10.64 19.23 -5.84
CA ILE A 292 10.68 18.88 -7.28
C ILE A 292 9.33 18.46 -7.87
N GLY A 293 8.27 18.43 -7.05
CA GLY A 293 6.95 17.94 -7.42
C GLY A 293 6.81 16.42 -7.28
N THR A 294 5.60 15.98 -6.90
CA THR A 294 5.30 14.58 -6.62
C THR A 294 5.53 13.67 -7.82
N ASP A 295 5.18 14.09 -9.05
CA ASP A 295 5.37 13.26 -10.25
C ASP A 295 6.85 12.94 -10.50
N LYS A 296 7.74 13.93 -10.31
CA LYS A 296 9.18 13.75 -10.49
C LYS A 296 9.78 12.92 -9.36
N ALA A 297 9.33 13.13 -8.12
CA ALA A 297 9.71 12.27 -7.00
C ALA A 297 9.26 10.82 -7.23
N ALA A 298 8.02 10.59 -7.65
CA ALA A 298 7.49 9.25 -7.93
C ALA A 298 8.26 8.54 -9.05
N LEU A 299 8.70 9.27 -10.08
CA LEU A 299 9.57 8.73 -11.14
C LEU A 299 10.93 8.24 -10.61
N ILE A 300 11.54 8.98 -9.68
CA ILE A 300 12.78 8.58 -9.01
C ILE A 300 12.54 7.30 -8.20
N TRP A 301 11.48 7.26 -7.39
CA TRP A 301 11.14 6.09 -6.57
C TRP A 301 10.82 4.85 -7.42
N TYR A 302 10.10 5.02 -8.52
CA TYR A 302 9.82 3.94 -9.46
C TYR A 302 11.10 3.39 -10.12
N ASN A 303 12.03 4.26 -10.52
CA ASN A 303 13.33 3.80 -11.03
C ASN A 303 14.18 3.10 -9.95
N ALA A 304 14.12 3.60 -8.72
CA ALA A 304 14.83 3.02 -7.58
C ALA A 304 14.31 1.62 -7.23
N MET A 305 12.98 1.42 -7.24
CA MET A 305 12.37 0.17 -6.76
C MET A 305 12.77 -1.07 -7.55
N HIS A 306 13.15 -0.91 -8.83
CA HIS A 306 13.68 -1.99 -9.68
C HIS A 306 15.07 -2.50 -9.27
N ASN A 307 15.77 -1.74 -8.43
CA ASN A 307 17.14 -2.05 -8.00
C ASN A 307 17.20 -2.47 -6.51
N LEU A 308 16.05 -2.60 -5.85
CA LEU A 308 15.97 -3.08 -4.48
C LEU A 308 16.08 -4.60 -4.42
N PHE A 309 16.67 -5.09 -3.34
CA PHE A 309 16.69 -6.49 -2.95
C PHE A 309 15.63 -6.75 -1.88
N ALA A 310 15.19 -7.99 -1.76
CA ALA A 310 14.21 -8.40 -0.75
C ALA A 310 14.56 -7.95 0.68
N THR A 311 15.85 -7.95 1.03
CA THR A 311 16.37 -7.59 2.37
C THR A 311 16.92 -6.16 2.45
N THR A 312 16.54 -5.28 1.52
CA THR A 312 17.07 -3.91 1.49
C THR A 312 16.79 -3.18 2.79
N ASN A 313 17.81 -2.57 3.37
CA ASN A 313 17.71 -1.73 4.55
C ASN A 313 17.66 -0.24 4.18
N PHE A 314 17.39 0.65 5.14
CA PHE A 314 17.21 2.08 4.85
C PHE A 314 18.46 2.77 4.29
N ASN A 315 19.66 2.37 4.71
CA ASN A 315 20.91 2.93 4.19
C ASN A 315 21.11 2.54 2.72
N GLN A 316 20.84 1.28 2.38
CA GLN A 316 20.89 0.80 0.99
C GLN A 316 19.82 1.48 0.15
N PHE A 317 18.61 1.65 0.69
CA PHE A 317 17.52 2.36 0.02
C PHE A 317 17.92 3.79 -0.32
N ALA A 318 18.48 4.55 0.63
CA ALA A 318 18.95 5.90 0.40
C ALA A 318 19.96 5.97 -0.77
N GLN A 319 20.96 5.09 -0.77
CA GLN A 319 21.94 5.00 -1.85
C GLN A 319 21.32 4.67 -3.21
N ILE A 320 20.34 3.77 -3.24
CA ILE A 320 19.67 3.34 -4.49
C ILE A 320 18.79 4.46 -5.04
N VAL A 321 18.05 5.17 -4.19
CA VAL A 321 17.22 6.32 -4.57
C VAL A 321 18.08 7.49 -5.05
N THR A 322 19.17 7.83 -4.35
CA THR A 322 20.13 8.86 -4.79
C THR A 322 20.72 8.54 -6.16
N LYS A 323 21.13 7.28 -6.39
CA LYS A 323 21.63 6.84 -7.71
C LYS A 323 20.58 6.93 -8.81
N ALA A 324 19.34 6.54 -8.51
CA ALA A 324 18.24 6.67 -9.46
C ALA A 324 17.97 8.14 -9.81
N ALA A 325 17.99 9.03 -8.82
CA ALA A 325 17.86 10.47 -9.02
C ALA A 325 18.99 11.02 -9.90
N GLN A 326 20.25 10.67 -9.64
CA GLN A 326 21.38 11.11 -10.46
C GLN A 326 21.25 10.66 -11.92
N LYS A 327 20.87 9.40 -12.15
CA LYS A 327 20.66 8.89 -13.52
C LYS A 327 19.59 9.69 -14.26
N LEU A 328 18.49 10.05 -13.59
CA LEU A 328 17.41 10.84 -14.18
C LEU A 328 17.79 12.32 -14.37
N VAL A 329 18.70 12.84 -13.55
CA VAL A 329 19.30 14.17 -13.75
C VAL A 329 20.16 14.17 -15.02
N ASP A 330 20.97 13.13 -15.20
CA ASP A 330 21.87 13.01 -16.36
C ASP A 330 21.09 12.85 -17.67
N SER A 331 19.92 12.20 -17.65
CA SER A 331 19.00 12.09 -18.79
C SER A 331 18.11 13.32 -19.00
N GLY A 332 18.10 14.27 -18.05
CA GLY A 332 17.25 15.47 -18.10
C GLY A 332 15.77 15.20 -17.81
N GLU A 333 15.42 14.06 -17.23
CA GLU A 333 14.03 13.69 -16.91
C GLU A 333 13.52 14.36 -15.61
N VAL A 334 14.43 14.71 -14.71
CA VAL A 334 14.16 15.44 -13.47
C VAL A 334 15.05 16.70 -13.36
N PRO A 335 14.70 17.69 -12.52
CA PRO A 335 15.50 18.90 -12.35
C PRO A 335 16.93 18.60 -11.89
N GLN A 336 17.90 19.43 -12.28
CA GLN A 336 19.32 19.28 -11.88
C GLN A 336 19.56 19.29 -10.36
N THR A 337 18.60 19.81 -9.59
CA THR A 337 18.65 19.82 -8.12
C THR A 337 18.22 18.50 -7.48
N ALA A 338 17.56 17.59 -8.23
CA ALA A 338 16.87 16.44 -7.67
C ALA A 338 17.77 15.50 -6.86
N ALA A 339 18.97 15.15 -7.36
CA ALA A 339 19.89 14.29 -6.62
C ALA A 339 20.30 14.90 -5.27
N LYS A 340 20.64 16.20 -5.26
CA LYS A 340 20.97 16.93 -4.03
C LYS A 340 19.78 17.03 -3.07
N THR A 341 18.58 17.27 -3.59
CA THR A 341 17.34 17.30 -2.80
C THR A 341 17.11 15.95 -2.12
N VAL A 342 17.27 14.83 -2.84
CA VAL A 342 17.15 13.48 -2.29
C VAL A 342 18.17 13.25 -1.18
N GLU A 343 19.45 13.55 -1.42
CA GLU A 343 20.51 13.42 -0.42
C GLU A 343 20.24 14.24 0.84
N SER A 344 19.81 15.50 0.68
CA SER A 344 19.45 16.39 1.78
C SER A 344 18.25 15.88 2.58
N ALA A 345 17.24 15.35 1.90
CA ALA A 345 16.05 14.79 2.56
C ALA A 345 16.41 13.54 3.40
N PHE A 346 17.22 12.62 2.87
CA PHE A 346 17.69 11.46 3.64
C PHE A 346 18.53 11.88 4.86
N LYS A 347 19.46 12.83 4.69
CA LYS A 347 20.24 13.39 5.80
C LYS A 347 19.35 13.99 6.89
N SER A 348 18.27 14.68 6.51
CA SER A 348 17.37 15.33 7.46
C SER A 348 16.58 14.36 8.35
N VAL A 349 16.49 13.09 7.97
CA VAL A 349 15.85 12.02 8.77
C VAL A 349 16.87 11.07 9.40
N GLY A 350 18.16 11.41 9.36
CA GLY A 350 19.24 10.64 9.98
C GLY A 350 19.74 9.45 9.15
N LEU A 351 19.51 9.45 7.84
CA LEU A 351 20.00 8.44 6.90
C LEU A 351 21.20 8.96 6.09
N PRO A 352 22.12 8.08 5.64
CA PRO A 352 23.24 8.47 4.80
C PRO A 352 22.76 8.93 3.42
N SER A 353 23.52 9.83 2.79
CA SER A 353 23.33 10.28 1.40
C SER A 353 24.14 9.46 0.41
#